data_AF-A0A9P8L525-F1
#
_entry.id   AF-A0A9P8L525-F1
#
_cell.length_a   1.000
_cell.length_b   1.000
_cell.length_c   1.000
_cell.angle_alpha   90.00
_cell.angle_beta   90.00
_cell.angle_gamma   90.00
#
_symmetry.space_group_name_H-M   'P 1'
#
loop_
_entity.id
_entity.type
_entity.pdbx_description
1 polymer ?
#
loop_
_entity_poly.entity_id
_entity_poly.type
_entity_poly.pdbx_seq_one_letter_code
_entity_poly.pdbx_strand_id
1 'polypeptide(L)'
;MVTSFRPRSAFVRDDTVLTTVRPISDLSELYYQFSEYRFEILKERLCSMLECLREGRSAGKKAKARPIKDFIEEQIDFLERTNQELVEEDNVVVGHVGEGNEAATRRQINGVKKMTTQ
;
A
#
# COMPACT_ATOMS: atom_id res chain seq x y z
N MET A 1 5.05 -8.90 19.13
CA MET A 1 4.83 -9.42 17.76
C MET A 1 3.53 -8.82 17.24
N VAL A 2 3.58 -7.84 16.34
CA VAL A 2 2.38 -7.23 15.73
C VAL A 2 2.00 -8.10 14.54
N THR A 3 1.00 -8.95 14.70
CA THR A 3 0.47 -9.75 13.59
C THR A 3 -0.51 -8.89 12.82
N SER A 4 -0.06 -8.25 11.73
CA SER A 4 -0.97 -7.59 10.79
C SER A 4 -1.98 -8.61 10.27
N PHE A 5 -3.26 -8.26 10.29
CA PHE A 5 -4.33 -9.11 9.80
C PHE A 5 -4.15 -9.31 8.30
N ARG A 6 -3.55 -10.43 7.89
CA ARG A 6 -3.20 -10.69 6.49
C ARG A 6 -4.44 -11.08 5.70
N PRO A 7 -4.77 -10.40 4.59
CA PRO A 7 -5.80 -10.85 3.67
C PRO A 7 -5.46 -12.25 3.17
N ARG A 8 -6.47 -13.11 3.05
CA ARG A 8 -6.31 -14.50 2.61
C ARG A 8 -5.80 -14.63 1.15
N SER A 9 -5.83 -13.54 0.39
CA SER A 9 -5.38 -13.48 -0.99
C SER A 9 -4.52 -12.24 -1.20
N ALA A 10 -3.37 -12.43 -1.87
CA ALA A 10 -2.49 -11.33 -2.25
C ALA A 10 -3.15 -10.31 -3.20
N PHE A 11 -4.24 -10.66 -3.88
CA PHE A 11 -4.94 -9.78 -4.82
C PHE A 11 -5.95 -8.83 -4.16
N VAL A 12 -6.21 -9.00 -2.86
CA VAL A 12 -7.04 -8.05 -2.10
C VAL A 12 -6.24 -6.77 -1.88
N ARG A 13 -6.93 -5.62 -1.95
CA ARG A 13 -6.34 -4.33 -1.63
C ARG A 13 -5.83 -4.33 -0.18
N ASP A 14 -4.56 -3.98 -0.02
CA ASP A 14 -3.92 -3.85 1.28
C ASP A 14 -3.76 -2.36 1.63
N ASP A 15 -4.43 -1.92 2.70
CA ASP A 15 -4.42 -0.56 3.23
C ASP A 15 -3.62 -0.47 4.55
N THR A 16 -2.62 -1.35 4.76
CA THR A 16 -1.72 -1.30 5.93
C THR A 16 -0.92 0.00 5.97
N VAL A 17 -0.97 0.70 7.11
CA VAL A 17 -0.25 1.97 7.37
C VAL A 17 0.55 1.86 8.66
N LEU A 18 1.79 2.38 8.66
CA LEU A 18 2.69 2.35 9.83
C LEU A 18 2.58 3.61 10.71
N THR A 19 1.88 4.64 10.26
CA THR A 19 1.88 5.99 10.85
C THR A 19 1.65 6.00 12.37
N THR A 20 0.75 5.17 12.90
CA THR A 20 0.40 5.15 14.33
C THR A 20 1.33 4.27 15.17
N VAL A 21 1.90 3.22 14.59
CA VAL A 21 2.75 2.25 15.29
C VAL A 21 4.22 2.62 15.24
N ARG A 22 4.66 3.34 14.20
CA ARG A 22 6.04 3.76 13.96
C ARG A 22 6.65 4.58 15.11
N PRO A 23 5.97 5.57 15.73
CA PRO A 23 6.57 6.39 16.78
C PRO A 23 6.76 5.67 18.12
N ILE A 24 6.15 4.49 18.30
CA ILE A 24 6.08 3.77 19.58
C ILE A 24 6.69 2.36 19.52
N SER A 25 7.22 1.95 18.36
CA SER A 25 7.78 0.61 18.13
C SER A 25 9.29 0.69 17.88
N ASP A 26 9.97 -0.45 18.01
CA ASP A 26 11.31 -0.61 17.45
C ASP A 26 11.23 -0.53 15.91
N LEU A 27 11.84 0.51 15.33
CA LEU A 27 11.77 0.81 13.90
C LEU A 27 12.41 -0.29 13.05
N SER A 28 13.54 -0.83 13.51
CA SER A 28 14.29 -1.86 12.78
C SER A 28 13.42 -3.10 12.62
N GLU A 29 12.91 -3.63 13.73
CA GLU A 29 12.03 -4.81 13.73
C GLU A 29 10.73 -4.56 12.98
N LEU A 30 10.13 -3.38 13.14
CA LEU A 30 8.90 -3.00 12.43
C LEU A 30 9.11 -3.01 10.91
N TYR A 31 10.21 -2.44 10.42
CA TYR A 31 10.50 -2.40 9.00
C TYR A 31 10.89 -3.76 8.43
N TYR A 32 11.56 -4.63 9.20
CA TYR A 32 11.77 -6.02 8.78
C TYR A 32 10.44 -6.75 8.58
N GLN A 33 9.57 -6.73 9.59
CA GLN A 33 8.28 -7.42 9.53
C GLN A 33 7.38 -6.86 8.41
N PHE A 34 7.31 -5.53 8.28
CA PHE A 34 6.52 -4.88 7.23
C PHE A 34 7.05 -5.19 5.83
N SER A 35 8.36 -5.05 5.60
CA SER A 35 8.95 -5.28 4.28
C SER A 35 8.83 -6.74 3.87
N GLU A 36 9.10 -7.67 4.79
CA GLU A 36 8.96 -9.10 4.55
C GLU A 36 7.54 -9.45 4.09
N TYR A 37 6.52 -8.99 4.83
CA TYR A 37 5.13 -9.18 4.47
C TYR A 37 4.79 -8.62 3.08
N ARG A 38 5.18 -7.36 2.81
CA ARG A 38 4.86 -6.68 1.54
C ARG A 38 5.54 -7.38 0.35
N PHE A 39 6.77 -7.85 0.53
CA PHE A 39 7.49 -8.58 -0.52
C PHE A 39 6.98 -9.99 -0.73
N GLU A 40 6.47 -10.67 0.30
CA GLU A 40 5.78 -11.95 0.11
C GLU A 40 4.52 -11.83 -0.74
N ILE A 41 3.73 -10.77 -0.53
CA ILE A 41 2.57 -10.46 -1.39
C ILE A 41 3.02 -10.24 -2.83
N LEU A 42 4.05 -9.41 -3.04
CA LEU A 42 4.55 -9.12 -4.38
C LEU A 42 5.06 -10.38 -5.09
N LYS A 43 5.79 -11.24 -4.36
CA LYS A 43 6.25 -12.55 -4.85
C LYS A 43 5.07 -13.42 -5.31
N GLU A 44 4.03 -13.54 -4.50
CA GLU A 44 2.84 -14.33 -4.84
C GLU A 44 2.17 -13.81 -6.12
N ARG A 45 1.94 -12.49 -6.22
CA ARG A 45 1.34 -11.86 -7.41
C ARG A 45 2.18 -12.10 -8.67
N LEU A 46 3.50 -11.93 -8.58
CA LEU A 46 4.42 -12.15 -9.71
C LEU A 46 4.43 -13.61 -10.15
N CYS A 47 4.45 -14.56 -9.20
CA CYS A 47 4.37 -15.98 -9.51
C CYS A 47 3.06 -16.32 -10.25
N SER A 48 1.91 -15.86 -9.75
CA SER A 48 0.62 -16.10 -10.41
C SER A 48 0.55 -15.50 -11.82
N MET A 49 1.09 -14.31 -12.03
CA MET A 49 1.13 -13.70 -13.37
C MET A 49 2.03 -14.49 -14.33
N LEU A 50 3.17 -15.00 -13.84
CA LEU A 50 4.05 -15.87 -14.64
C LEU A 50 3.35 -17.18 -15.02
N GLU A 51 2.59 -17.79 -14.11
CA GLU A 51 1.78 -18.98 -14.39
C GLU A 51 0.73 -18.69 -15.46
N CYS A 52 -0.02 -17.60 -15.32
CA CYS A 52 -1.02 -17.16 -16.31
C CYS A 52 -0.42 -16.97 -17.71
N LEU A 53 0.78 -16.37 -17.80
CA LEU A 53 1.49 -16.18 -19.08
C LEU A 53 1.94 -17.53 -19.68
N ARG A 54 2.43 -18.46 -18.85
CA ARG A 54 2.86 -19.79 -19.29
C ARG A 54 1.67 -20.61 -19.79
N GLU A 55 0.56 -20.64 -19.04
CA GLU A 55 -0.66 -21.32 -19.45
C GLU A 55 -1.23 -20.73 -20.74
N GLY A 56 -1.26 -19.41 -20.84
CA GLY A 56 -1.69 -18.72 -22.06
C GLY A 56 -0.85 -19.12 -23.27
N ARG A 57 0.48 -19.16 -23.10
CA ARG A 57 1.41 -19.60 -24.16
C ARG A 57 1.19 -21.06 -24.54
N SER A 58 1.05 -21.96 -23.58
CA SER A 58 0.79 -23.39 -23.82
C SER A 58 -0.56 -23.62 -24.54
N ALA A 59 -1.55 -22.76 -24.28
CA ALA A 59 -2.84 -22.75 -24.98
C ALA A 59 -2.80 -22.03 -26.36
N GLY A 60 -1.62 -21.63 -26.85
CA GLY A 60 -1.47 -20.93 -28.13
C GLY A 60 -2.00 -19.49 -28.16
N LYS A 61 -2.32 -18.90 -26.99
CA LYS A 61 -2.81 -17.52 -26.91
C LYS A 61 -1.65 -16.55 -27.12
N LYS A 62 -1.90 -15.48 -27.89
CA LYS A 62 -0.95 -14.37 -28.03
C LYS A 62 -0.91 -13.55 -26.74
N ALA A 63 0.28 -13.14 -26.33
CA ALA A 63 0.44 -12.17 -25.25
C ALA A 63 -0.20 -10.84 -25.65
N LYS A 64 -1.08 -10.31 -24.80
CA LYS A 64 -1.71 -9.00 -24.99
C LYS A 64 -1.02 -8.00 -24.07
N ALA A 65 -0.51 -6.91 -24.65
CA ALA A 65 0.24 -5.91 -23.88
C ALA A 65 -0.61 -5.21 -22.81
N ARG A 66 -1.88 -4.92 -23.10
CA ARG A 66 -2.78 -4.19 -22.18
C ARG A 66 -2.91 -4.83 -20.80
N PRO A 67 -3.39 -6.09 -20.64
CA PRO A 67 -3.51 -6.70 -19.32
C PRO A 67 -2.17 -6.87 -18.59
N ILE A 68 -1.05 -6.98 -19.32
CA ILE A 68 0.29 -7.03 -18.72
C ILE A 68 0.64 -5.66 -18.14
N LYS A 69 0.35 -4.57 -18.86
CA LYS A 69 0.56 -3.21 -18.38
C LYS A 69 -0.32 -2.92 -17.17
N ASP A 70 -1.61 -3.24 -17.24
CA ASP A 70 -2.54 -3.02 -16.13
C ASP A 70 -2.03 -3.72 -14.85
N PHE A 71 -1.57 -4.97 -14.95
CA PHE A 71 -0.95 -5.69 -13.82
C PHE A 71 0.33 -5.02 -13.29
N ILE A 72 1.20 -4.52 -14.18
CA ILE A 72 2.43 -3.84 -13.79
C ILE A 72 2.12 -2.53 -13.06
N GLU A 73 1.17 -1.74 -13.57
CA GLU A 73 0.72 -0.48 -12.95
C GLU A 73 0.20 -0.73 -11.52
N GLU A 74 -0.60 -1.78 -11.31
CA GLU A 74 -1.03 -2.18 -9.96
C GLU A 74 0.14 -2.54 -9.02
N GLN A 75 1.22 -3.14 -9.55
CA GLN A 75 2.39 -3.48 -8.73
C GLN A 75 3.26 -2.25 -8.44
N ILE A 76 3.35 -1.31 -9.38
CA ILE A 76 4.01 -0.02 -9.18
C ILE A 76 3.30 0.74 -8.06
N ASP A 77 1.97 0.92 -8.15
CA ASP A 77 1.17 1.58 -7.11
C ASP A 77 1.37 0.94 -5.73
N PHE A 78 1.45 -0.40 -5.68
CA PHE A 78 1.69 -1.13 -4.44
C PHE A 78 3.09 -0.85 -3.87
N LEU A 79 4.11 -0.83 -4.72
CA LEU A 79 5.49 -0.53 -4.32
C LEU A 79 5.66 0.93 -3.91
N GLU A 80 5.02 1.87 -4.61
CA GLU A 80 5.04 3.29 -4.26
C GLU A 80 4.46 3.53 -2.87
N ARG A 81 3.30 2.92 -2.55
CA ARG A 81 2.72 2.99 -1.21
C ARG A 81 3.63 2.36 -0.16
N THR A 82 4.26 1.22 -0.47
CA THR A 82 5.21 0.57 0.43
C THR A 82 6.41 1.48 0.73
N ASN A 83 6.95 2.14 -0.31
CA ASN A 83 8.06 3.07 -0.19
C ASN A 83 7.70 4.30 0.66
N GLN A 84 6.48 4.83 0.53
CA GLN A 84 6.01 5.96 1.35
C GLN A 84 5.91 5.60 2.85
N GLU A 85 5.69 4.32 3.17
CA GLU A 85 5.64 3.86 4.56
C GLU A 85 7.01 3.61 5.19
N LEU A 86 8.05 3.38 4.38
CA LEU A 86 9.43 3.23 4.84
C LEU A 86 10.10 4.60 4.92
N VAL A 87 10.25 5.13 6.13
CA VAL A 87 10.89 6.44 6.36
C VAL A 87 12.18 6.26 7.13
N GLU A 88 13.24 6.93 6.67
CA GLU A 88 14.54 6.94 7.34
C GLU A 88 14.42 7.39 8.79
N GLU A 89 15.16 6.75 9.70
CA GLU A 89 15.05 6.97 11.15
C GLU A 89 15.23 8.45 11.53
N ASP A 90 16.13 9.16 10.85
CA ASP A 90 16.42 10.59 11.06
C ASP A 90 15.20 11.50 10.79
N ASN A 91 14.23 11.02 10.01
CA ASN A 91 13.01 11.74 9.67
C ASN A 91 11.81 11.30 10.54
N VAL A 92 12.00 10.40 11.52
CA VAL A 92 10.93 9.94 12.42
C VAL A 92 10.88 10.81 13.67
N VAL A 93 9.78 11.54 13.86
CA VAL A 93 9.51 12.28 15.09
C VAL A 93 8.96 11.32 16.15
N VAL A 94 9.82 10.87 17.05
CA VAL A 94 9.47 9.95 18.16
C VAL A 94 8.49 10.62 19.13
N GLY A 95 7.46 9.89 19.55
CA GLY A 95 6.53 10.31 20.61
C GLY A 95 5.39 11.26 20.21
N HIS A 96 5.21 11.58 18.92
CA HIS A 96 4.07 12.37 18.45
C HIS A 96 3.09 11.51 17.65
N VAL A 97 2.04 11.00 18.31
CA VAL A 97 0.83 10.54 17.63
C VAL A 97 0.04 11.81 17.30
N GLY A 98 0.24 12.37 16.10
CA GLY A 98 -0.61 13.46 15.64
C GLY A 98 -2.07 13.03 15.76
N GLU A 99 -2.88 13.83 16.44
CA GLU A 99 -4.30 13.56 16.68
C GLU A 99 -4.96 13.11 15.36
N GLY A 100 -5.54 11.91 15.41
CA GLY A 100 -6.16 11.28 14.26
C GLY A 100 -7.12 12.22 13.56
N ASN A 101 -6.84 12.49 12.29
CA ASN A 101 -7.82 12.76 11.24
C ASN A 101 -9.01 13.67 11.58
N GLU A 102 -8.80 14.86 12.15
CA GLU A 102 -9.84 15.91 12.20
C GLU A 102 -9.69 16.98 11.09
N ALA A 103 -8.54 17.01 10.39
CA ALA A 103 -8.25 18.05 9.41
C ALA A 103 -9.01 17.89 8.07
N ALA A 104 -9.46 16.68 7.73
CA ALA A 104 -10.21 16.43 6.49
C ALA A 104 -11.66 16.94 6.56
N THR A 105 -12.29 16.93 7.74
CA THR A 105 -13.70 17.31 7.89
C THR A 105 -13.92 18.83 7.94
N ARG A 106 -12.89 19.65 8.27
CA ARG A 106 -13.04 21.12 8.32
C ARG A 106 -12.95 21.83 6.96
N ARG A 107 -12.39 21.20 5.92
CA ARG A 107 -12.28 21.84 4.59
C ARG A 107 -13.57 21.82 3.78
N GLN A 108 -14.49 20.87 4.01
CA GLN A 108 -15.77 20.83 3.29
C GLN A 108 -16.81 21.82 3.86
N ILE A 109 -16.76 22.14 5.16
CA ILE A 109 -17.76 23.01 5.80
C ILE A 109 -17.53 24.50 5.42
N ASN A 110 -16.27 24.90 5.23
CA ASN A 110 -15.91 26.27 4.87
C ASN A 110 -16.07 26.61 3.37
N GLY A 111 -16.23 25.58 2.51
CA GLY A 111 -16.48 25.76 1.08
C GLY A 111 -17.96 26.02 0.74
N VAL A 112 -18.89 25.48 1.53
CA VAL A 112 -20.34 25.61 1.27
C VAL A 112 -20.86 26.99 1.72
N LYS A 113 -20.26 27.61 2.74
CA LYS A 113 -20.77 28.87 3.31
C LYS A 113 -20.43 30.13 2.49
N LYS A 114 -19.59 30.04 1.45
CA LYS A 114 -19.21 31.19 0.60
C LYS A 114 -20.06 31.36 -0.68
N MET A 115 -21.07 30.54 -0.92
CA MET A 115 -21.96 30.64 -2.10
C MET A 115 -23.42 30.99 -1.80
N THR A 116 -23.75 31.55 -0.63
CA THR A 116 -25.14 31.92 -0.30
C THR A 116 -25.26 33.26 0.42
N THR A 117 -24.57 34.28 -0.08
CA THR A 117 -24.91 35.67 0.28
C THR A 117 -24.67 36.57 -0.94
N GLN A 118 -25.69 36.62 -1.80
CA GLN A 118 -26.11 37.86 -2.47
C GLN A 118 -27.49 38.20 -1.91
#